data_AF-A0A524LGP9-F1
#
_entry.id   AF-A0A524LGP9-F1
#
_cell.length_a   1.000
_cell.length_b   1.000
_cell.length_c   1.000
_cell.angle_alpha   90.00
_cell.angle_beta   90.00
_cell.angle_gamma   90.00
#
_symmetry.space_group_name_H-M   'P 1'
#
loop_
_entity.id
_entity.type
_entity.pdbx_description
1 polymer ?
#
loop_
_entity_poly.entity_id
_entity_poly.type
_entity_poly.pdbx_seq_one_letter_code
_entity_poly.pdbx_strand_id
1 'polypeptide(L)'
;MSPEKNTEPKKPTPTPIAPTGDIKQGTIAKFMRKRTQLVGFETGLNKHTQYAIEFLDNAIDALESWWWKSKSRPRLRDSLDPEIIDQVKKKIEEEQFDSIALSKRLERDVRAGKAIELPPRKKDTIDESITDFRKFMMPLRPLLSKREPIVVMQLTEVQMPDLIPIDDEEGFKVYEFTCFDSGVGMVPADLEKFGIYLASSKSEKLRQTRGSQGFGAPSAFSDAQNTTGKPIFTISKRFDADVATASFFYTTTSNTKDYTGGPINLELPFNHGTYIRLHYLNIQYRRGYADIYCEMASLLNAHASIIFVDPYGTVNFYPRRVDIFPDEPKYAQPHPSSIRIGEFQDLLRETNEPDLKGFLVNAFVRLSDNKAKKIVSEASKDLRKRHLDSITLKTPTDSLSKIEVELLYRAFSNEEYIAPPTDTVVTVGEEVFEQTIKLAYKPDFTAAVTR
;
A
#
# COMPACT_ATOMS: atom_id res chain seq x y z
N MET A 1 76.80 -45.49 4.70
CA MET A 1 75.71 -46.39 4.27
C MET A 1 74.67 -46.49 5.36
N SER A 2 73.53 -45.84 5.17
CA SER A 2 72.21 -46.21 5.72
C SER A 2 71.19 -45.48 4.84
N PRO A 3 70.17 -46.16 4.28
CA PRO A 3 69.46 -45.66 3.09
C PRO A 3 68.30 -44.71 3.46
N GLU A 4 68.14 -43.66 2.65
CA GLU A 4 66.97 -42.79 2.65
C GLU A 4 65.70 -43.60 2.35
N LYS A 5 64.73 -43.53 3.27
CA LYS A 5 63.39 -44.10 3.06
C LYS A 5 62.61 -43.21 2.09
N ASN A 6 62.43 -43.72 0.88
CA ASN A 6 61.44 -43.27 -0.09
C ASN A 6 60.05 -43.17 0.58
N THR A 7 59.50 -41.95 0.65
CA THR A 7 58.11 -41.72 1.05
C THR A 7 57.28 -41.51 -0.22
N GLU A 8 56.43 -42.48 -0.54
CA GLU A 8 55.48 -42.37 -1.65
C GLU A 8 54.47 -41.22 -1.40
N PRO A 9 54.10 -40.45 -2.44
CA PRO A 9 53.10 -39.40 -2.31
C PRO A 9 51.70 -40.01 -2.06
N LYS A 10 51.09 -39.64 -0.93
CA LYS A 10 49.69 -39.98 -0.61
C LYS A 10 48.76 -39.47 -1.73
N LYS A 11 48.01 -40.39 -2.36
CA LYS A 11 46.91 -40.04 -3.27
C LYS A 11 45.90 -39.14 -2.55
N PRO A 12 45.43 -38.05 -3.17
CA PRO A 12 44.40 -37.20 -2.58
C PRO A 12 43.12 -38.01 -2.40
N THR A 13 42.65 -38.08 -1.15
CA THR A 13 41.34 -38.65 -0.82
C THR A 13 40.29 -37.75 -1.46
N PRO A 14 39.35 -38.26 -2.27
CA PRO A 14 38.31 -37.43 -2.84
C PRO A 14 37.46 -36.87 -1.69
N THR A 15 37.47 -35.55 -1.54
CA THR A 15 36.57 -34.83 -0.64
C THR A 15 35.14 -35.22 -1.04
N PRO A 16 34.29 -35.70 -0.12
CA PRO A 16 32.91 -35.98 -0.45
C PRO A 16 32.28 -34.67 -0.91
N ILE A 17 31.89 -34.61 -2.17
CA ILE A 17 31.05 -33.54 -2.70
C ILE A 17 29.75 -33.68 -1.93
N ALA A 18 29.57 -32.84 -0.91
CA ALA A 18 28.28 -32.72 -0.24
C ALA A 18 27.24 -32.48 -1.34
N PRO A 19 26.13 -33.22 -1.39
CA PRO A 19 25.09 -32.99 -2.38
C PRO A 19 24.42 -31.65 -2.05
N THR A 20 25.02 -30.55 -2.48
CA THR A 20 24.40 -29.24 -2.42
C THR A 20 23.35 -29.24 -3.51
N GLY A 21 22.08 -29.41 -3.14
CA GLY A 21 20.98 -29.34 -4.09
C GLY A 21 21.01 -28.02 -4.87
N ASP A 22 20.73 -28.09 -6.17
CA ASP A 22 20.75 -26.92 -7.07
C ASP A 22 19.59 -25.94 -6.83
N ILE A 23 18.55 -26.38 -6.11
CA ILE A 23 17.37 -25.58 -5.79
C ILE A 23 17.69 -24.60 -4.65
N LYS A 24 17.64 -23.30 -4.95
CA LYS A 24 17.86 -22.22 -3.99
C LYS A 24 16.57 -21.46 -3.70
N GLN A 25 16.28 -21.24 -2.42
CA GLN A 25 15.15 -20.40 -1.99
C GLN A 25 15.53 -18.92 -2.05
N GLY A 26 14.67 -18.11 -2.66
CA GLY A 26 14.76 -16.65 -2.67
C GLY A 26 13.78 -16.01 -1.69
N THR A 27 13.99 -14.74 -1.39
CA THR A 27 13.02 -13.92 -0.63
C THR A 27 11.97 -13.34 -1.57
N ILE A 28 10.81 -12.96 -1.01
CA ILE A 28 9.77 -12.25 -1.77
C ILE A 28 10.29 -10.92 -2.34
N ALA A 29 11.08 -10.16 -1.58
CA ALA A 29 11.66 -8.91 -2.04
C ALA A 29 12.58 -9.12 -3.26
N LYS A 30 13.41 -10.17 -3.25
CA LYS A 30 14.28 -10.52 -4.39
C LYS A 30 13.47 -10.89 -5.64
N PHE A 31 12.34 -11.56 -5.47
CA PHE A 31 11.43 -11.88 -6.58
C PHE A 31 10.76 -10.62 -7.13
N MET A 32 10.13 -9.83 -6.27
CA MET A 32 9.37 -8.63 -6.67
C MET A 32 10.25 -7.54 -7.26
N ARG A 33 11.47 -7.32 -6.75
CA ARG A 33 12.42 -6.37 -7.35
C ARG A 33 12.79 -6.68 -8.80
N LYS A 34 12.68 -7.94 -9.23
CA LYS A 34 12.90 -8.35 -10.63
C LYS A 34 11.62 -8.32 -11.47
N ARG A 35 10.47 -8.17 -10.82
CA ARG A 35 9.14 -8.42 -11.39
C ARG A 35 8.13 -7.34 -10.97
N THR A 36 8.56 -6.09 -10.86
CA THR A 36 7.71 -4.96 -10.44
C THR A 36 6.54 -4.71 -11.40
N GLN A 37 6.62 -5.18 -12.65
CA GLN A 37 5.53 -5.19 -13.61
C GLN A 37 4.32 -6.04 -13.17
N LEU A 38 4.50 -7.05 -12.31
CA LEU A 38 3.39 -7.89 -11.82
C LEU A 38 2.40 -7.10 -10.94
N VAL A 39 2.81 -5.92 -10.50
CA VAL A 39 2.08 -5.04 -9.58
C VAL A 39 1.97 -3.61 -10.14
N GLY A 40 2.03 -3.47 -11.47
CA GLY A 40 1.69 -2.21 -12.16
C GLY A 40 2.83 -1.20 -12.28
N PHE A 41 4.05 -1.50 -11.84
CA PHE A 41 5.22 -0.61 -12.00
C PHE A 41 6.02 -0.92 -13.27
N GLU A 42 5.34 -1.28 -14.36
CA GLU A 42 5.95 -1.37 -15.68
C GLU A 42 6.19 0.05 -16.22
N THR A 43 7.33 0.27 -16.87
CA THR A 43 7.59 1.49 -17.62
C THR A 43 6.47 1.79 -18.61
N GLY A 44 5.89 2.99 -18.52
CA GLY A 44 4.77 3.38 -19.38
C GLY A 44 3.86 4.42 -18.74
N LEU A 45 2.75 4.73 -19.41
CA LEU A 45 1.83 5.79 -18.98
C LEU A 45 1.19 5.50 -17.62
N ASN A 46 0.89 4.22 -17.37
CA ASN A 46 0.21 3.78 -16.15
C ASN A 46 1.11 3.81 -14.91
N LYS A 47 2.44 3.88 -15.06
CA LYS A 47 3.36 3.88 -13.92
C LYS A 47 3.13 5.07 -12.99
N HIS A 48 2.93 6.26 -13.56
CA HIS A 48 2.58 7.46 -12.78
C HIS A 48 1.28 7.27 -12.01
N THR A 49 0.28 6.67 -12.66
CA THR A 49 -1.01 6.35 -12.05
C THR A 49 -0.85 5.34 -10.93
N GLN A 50 -0.01 4.31 -11.10
CA GLN A 50 0.25 3.32 -10.06
C GLN A 50 0.86 3.97 -8.80
N TYR A 51 1.81 4.89 -8.97
CA TYR A 51 2.31 5.70 -7.84
C TYR A 51 1.18 6.48 -7.16
N ALA A 52 0.33 7.17 -7.93
CA ALA A 52 -0.80 7.91 -7.37
C ALA A 52 -1.78 6.99 -6.62
N ILE A 53 -2.14 5.83 -7.19
CA ILE A 53 -3.02 4.82 -6.59
C ILE A 53 -2.47 4.37 -5.23
N GLU A 54 -1.24 3.88 -5.21
CA GLU A 54 -0.69 3.26 -4.01
C GLU A 54 -0.55 4.24 -2.84
N PHE A 55 -0.17 5.49 -3.11
CA PHE A 55 0.01 6.47 -2.06
C PHE A 55 -1.28 7.19 -1.68
N LEU A 56 -2.21 7.44 -2.62
CA LEU A 56 -3.51 8.05 -2.32
C LEU A 56 -4.39 7.11 -1.50
N ASP A 57 -4.50 5.84 -1.89
CA ASP A 57 -5.33 4.87 -1.17
C ASP A 57 -4.82 4.63 0.25
N ASN A 58 -3.50 4.54 0.43
CA ASN A 58 -2.90 4.41 1.76
C ASN A 58 -3.08 5.70 2.61
N ALA A 59 -3.01 6.88 1.98
CA ALA A 59 -3.25 8.15 2.65
C ALA A 59 -4.71 8.27 3.12
N ILE A 60 -5.68 7.89 2.30
CA ILE A 60 -7.10 7.91 2.67
C ILE A 60 -7.38 6.90 3.79
N ASP A 61 -6.86 5.68 3.69
CA ASP A 61 -6.97 4.68 4.77
C ASP A 61 -6.35 5.21 6.08
N ALA A 62 -5.27 6.00 6.00
CA ALA A 62 -4.65 6.64 7.17
C ALA A 62 -5.51 7.76 7.75
N LEU A 63 -6.18 8.58 6.93
CA LEU A 63 -7.14 9.60 7.37
C LEU A 63 -8.33 8.96 8.08
N GLU A 64 -8.92 7.94 7.49
CA GLU A 64 -10.03 7.19 8.08
C GLU A 64 -9.62 6.50 9.37
N SER A 65 -8.45 5.84 9.40
CA SER A 65 -7.93 5.20 10.62
C SER A 65 -7.72 6.19 11.75
N TRP A 66 -7.24 7.40 11.44
CA TRP A 66 -7.15 8.46 12.43
C TRP A 66 -8.52 8.87 12.94
N TRP A 67 -9.50 9.04 12.05
CA TRP A 67 -10.85 9.42 12.42
C TRP A 67 -11.49 8.42 13.39
N TRP A 68 -11.33 7.11 13.13
CA TRP A 68 -11.88 6.05 13.98
C TRP A 68 -11.16 5.93 15.33
N LYS A 69 -9.83 6.12 15.37
CA LYS A 69 -9.02 5.97 16.58
C LYS A 69 -9.02 7.22 17.47
N SER A 70 -9.23 8.40 16.90
CA SER A 70 -9.13 9.67 17.63
C SER A 70 -10.34 9.90 18.51
N LYS A 71 -10.09 10.13 19.80
CA LYS A 71 -11.13 10.59 20.75
C LYS A 71 -11.49 12.07 20.57
N SER A 72 -10.61 12.86 19.95
CA SER A 72 -10.76 14.30 19.76
C SER A 72 -10.79 14.64 18.27
N ARG A 73 -11.97 14.56 17.67
CA ARG A 73 -12.23 14.87 16.26
C ARG A 73 -12.46 16.37 16.08
N PRO A 74 -11.93 17.00 15.02
CA PRO A 74 -12.29 18.37 14.69
C PRO A 74 -13.77 18.48 14.33
N ARG A 75 -14.37 19.64 14.58
CA ARG A 75 -15.69 19.96 14.01
C ARG A 75 -15.49 20.42 12.57
N LEU A 76 -15.82 19.54 11.64
CA LEU A 76 -15.77 19.83 10.21
C LEU A 76 -17.05 20.58 9.81
N ARG A 77 -16.93 21.47 8.82
CA ARG A 77 -18.08 22.07 8.14
C ARG A 77 -18.41 21.25 6.90
N ASP A 78 -19.65 21.31 6.41
CA ASP A 78 -20.09 20.61 5.20
C ASP A 78 -19.18 20.86 3.99
N SER A 79 -18.74 22.11 3.84
CA SER A 79 -17.77 22.52 2.83
C SER A 79 -16.60 23.31 3.43
N LEU A 80 -15.44 23.18 2.80
CA LEU A 80 -14.29 24.01 3.09
C LEU A 80 -14.54 25.46 2.60
N ASP A 81 -13.98 26.43 3.31
CA ASP A 81 -14.11 27.86 2.99
C ASP A 81 -13.44 28.19 1.64
N PRO A 82 -14.16 28.73 0.65
CA PRO A 82 -13.61 29.07 -0.66
C PRO A 82 -12.38 29.98 -0.59
N GLU A 83 -12.34 30.93 0.36
CA GLU A 83 -11.19 31.84 0.50
C GLU A 83 -9.92 31.09 0.92
N ILE A 84 -10.06 30.04 1.74
CA ILE A 84 -8.93 29.20 2.17
C ILE A 84 -8.45 28.33 1.02
N ILE A 85 -9.38 27.81 0.21
CA ILE A 85 -9.07 27.02 -0.97
C ILE A 85 -8.23 27.88 -1.92
N ASP A 86 -8.71 29.07 -2.27
CA ASP A 86 -8.02 29.99 -3.18
C ASP A 86 -6.67 30.45 -2.61
N GLN A 87 -6.61 30.76 -1.32
CA GLN A 87 -5.35 31.15 -0.66
C GLN A 87 -4.30 30.04 -0.73
N VAL A 88 -4.67 28.80 -0.41
CA VAL A 88 -3.75 27.65 -0.40
C VAL A 88 -3.35 27.32 -1.84
N LYS A 89 -4.30 27.26 -2.76
CA LYS A 89 -4.05 26.99 -4.19
C LYS A 89 -3.06 27.98 -4.76
N LYS A 90 -3.29 29.28 -4.56
CA LYS A 90 -2.40 30.34 -5.05
C LYS A 90 -0.97 30.21 -4.50
N LYS A 91 -0.82 29.93 -3.20
CA LYS A 91 0.51 29.75 -2.59
C LYS A 91 1.26 28.53 -3.13
N ILE A 92 0.54 27.45 -3.44
CA ILE A 92 1.16 26.27 -4.07
C ILE A 92 1.58 26.63 -5.49
N GLU A 93 0.71 27.29 -6.27
CA GLU A 93 0.96 27.72 -7.65
C GLU A 93 2.17 28.67 -7.76
N GLU A 94 2.38 29.55 -6.79
CA GLU A 94 3.54 30.48 -6.75
C GLU A 94 4.90 29.75 -6.70
N GLU A 95 4.94 28.53 -6.16
CA GLU A 95 6.15 27.69 -6.10
C GLU A 95 6.26 26.71 -7.28
N GLN A 96 5.21 26.60 -8.11
CA GLN A 96 5.19 25.65 -9.22
C GLN A 96 5.76 26.24 -10.51
N PHE A 97 6.28 25.34 -11.35
CA PHE A 97 6.72 25.65 -12.71
C PHE A 97 6.47 24.45 -13.63
N ASP A 98 6.42 24.69 -14.94
CA ASP A 98 6.30 23.63 -15.93
C ASP A 98 7.65 22.92 -16.10
N SER A 99 7.82 21.83 -15.34
CA SER A 99 9.04 21.04 -15.33
C SER A 99 9.28 20.30 -16.65
N ILE A 100 8.21 19.95 -17.37
CA ILE A 100 8.28 19.30 -18.70
C ILE A 100 8.75 20.32 -19.75
N ALA A 101 8.19 21.54 -19.76
CA ALA A 101 8.62 22.59 -20.68
C ALA A 101 10.08 22.98 -20.45
N LEU A 102 10.50 23.06 -19.17
CA LEU A 102 11.91 23.27 -18.83
C LEU A 102 12.79 22.15 -19.40
N SER A 103 12.43 20.89 -19.18
CA SER A 103 13.16 19.72 -19.67
C SER A 103 13.31 19.72 -21.20
N LYS A 104 12.20 19.94 -21.93
CA LYS A 104 12.20 20.05 -23.40
C LYS A 104 13.06 21.20 -23.92
N ARG A 105 13.12 22.31 -23.20
CA ARG A 105 14.01 23.42 -23.56
C ARG A 105 15.46 23.00 -23.41
N LEU A 106 15.82 22.36 -22.31
CA LEU A 106 17.17 21.85 -22.06
C LEU A 106 17.58 20.80 -23.10
N GLU A 107 16.73 19.82 -23.40
CA GLU A 107 16.95 18.84 -24.47
C GLU A 107 17.28 19.49 -25.81
N ARG A 108 16.50 20.52 -26.19
CA ARG A 108 16.73 21.26 -27.43
C ARG A 108 18.06 21.97 -27.42
N ASP A 109 18.43 22.57 -26.29
CA ASP A 109 19.69 23.29 -26.14
C ASP A 109 20.89 22.33 -26.19
N VAL A 110 20.82 21.14 -25.56
CA VAL A 110 21.85 20.08 -25.67
C VAL A 110 22.01 19.67 -27.14
N ARG A 111 20.91 19.34 -27.81
CA ARG A 111 20.93 18.89 -29.22
C ARG A 111 21.44 19.98 -30.18
N ALA A 112 21.26 21.25 -29.82
CA ALA A 112 21.82 22.39 -30.55
C ALA A 112 23.29 22.69 -30.21
N GLY A 113 23.93 21.88 -29.35
CA GLY A 113 25.32 22.06 -28.94
C GLY A 113 25.56 23.25 -28.01
N LYS A 114 24.50 23.78 -27.37
CA LYS A 114 24.64 24.89 -26.42
C LYS A 114 25.14 24.39 -25.07
N ALA A 115 25.99 25.18 -24.43
CA ALA A 115 26.39 24.93 -23.05
C ALA A 115 25.17 25.06 -22.13
N ILE A 116 24.92 24.04 -21.31
CA ILE A 116 23.85 24.06 -20.31
C ILE A 116 24.47 24.27 -18.94
N GLU A 117 24.08 25.37 -18.28
CA GLU A 117 24.30 25.55 -16.86
C GLU A 117 23.20 24.81 -16.10
N LEU A 118 23.54 23.62 -15.59
CA LEU A 118 22.67 22.91 -14.68
C LEU A 118 22.83 23.47 -13.27
N PRO A 119 21.73 23.63 -12.51
CA PRO A 119 21.84 24.02 -11.12
C PRO A 119 22.71 22.99 -10.38
N PRO A 120 23.55 23.44 -9.43
CA PRO A 120 24.40 22.55 -8.66
C PRO A 120 23.53 21.52 -7.94
N ARG A 121 23.97 20.26 -7.97
CA ARG A 121 23.25 19.16 -7.30
C ARG A 121 23.13 19.48 -5.82
N LYS A 122 21.89 19.65 -5.33
CA LYS A 122 21.62 19.72 -3.89
C LYS A 122 22.13 18.44 -3.23
N LYS A 123 22.69 18.53 -2.02
CA LYS A 123 23.15 17.32 -1.33
C LYS A 123 21.90 16.62 -0.80
N ASP A 124 21.72 15.35 -1.11
CA ASP A 124 20.58 14.56 -0.60
C ASP A 124 20.84 14.17 0.86
N THR A 125 20.97 15.17 1.74
CA THR A 125 21.14 15.01 3.18
C THR A 125 19.79 15.06 3.89
N ILE A 126 19.74 14.48 5.10
CA ILE A 126 18.52 14.48 5.90
C ILE A 126 18.08 15.90 6.27
N ASP A 127 19.02 16.80 6.57
CA ASP A 127 18.74 18.19 6.97
C ASP A 127 18.19 19.02 5.80
N GLU A 128 18.75 18.86 4.60
CA GLU A 128 18.22 19.51 3.39
C GLU A 128 16.81 18.98 3.06
N SER A 129 16.59 17.67 3.21
CA SER A 129 15.27 17.05 2.98
C SER A 129 14.22 17.50 3.99
N ILE A 130 14.60 17.69 5.27
CA ILE A 130 13.72 18.27 6.29
C ILE A 130 13.40 19.73 5.97
N THR A 131 14.37 20.47 5.44
CA THR A 131 14.17 21.86 5.02
C THR A 131 13.19 21.95 3.85
N ASP A 132 13.35 21.10 2.84
CA ASP A 132 12.45 21.05 1.68
C ASP A 132 11.05 20.56 2.10
N PHE A 133 10.95 19.59 3.02
CA PHE A 133 9.67 19.23 3.65
C PHE A 133 9.00 20.42 4.35
N ARG A 134 9.73 21.19 5.14
CA ARG A 134 9.15 22.37 5.83
C ARG A 134 8.60 23.38 4.84
N LYS A 135 9.27 23.61 3.71
CA LYS A 135 8.78 24.48 2.62
C LYS A 135 7.51 23.92 1.99
N PHE A 136 7.52 22.64 1.61
CA PHE A 136 6.34 21.94 1.08
C PHE A 136 5.11 22.08 1.99
N MET A 137 5.30 22.08 3.31
CA MET A 137 4.21 22.23 4.28
C MET A 137 3.73 23.67 4.50
N MET A 138 4.50 24.70 4.10
CA MET A 138 4.17 26.10 4.38
C MET A 138 2.85 26.57 3.74
N PRO A 139 2.58 26.31 2.44
CA PRO A 139 1.30 26.64 1.82
C PRO A 139 0.10 25.98 2.49
N LEU A 140 0.29 24.80 3.10
CA LEU A 140 -0.77 23.95 3.67
C LEU A 140 -1.20 24.35 5.09
N ARG A 141 -0.46 25.26 5.74
CA ARG A 141 -0.72 25.69 7.13
C ARG A 141 -2.19 26.07 7.41
N PRO A 142 -2.91 26.82 6.55
CA PRO A 142 -4.31 27.14 6.78
C PRO A 142 -5.20 25.90 6.96
N LEU A 143 -4.98 24.85 6.17
CA LEU A 143 -5.73 23.59 6.25
C LEU A 143 -5.34 22.79 7.50
N LEU A 144 -4.04 22.66 7.74
CA LEU A 144 -3.49 21.90 8.88
C LEU A 144 -3.90 22.50 10.22
N SER A 145 -3.93 23.83 10.34
CA SER A 145 -4.36 24.53 11.55
C SER A 145 -5.82 24.24 11.91
N LYS A 146 -6.66 24.03 10.89
CA LYS A 146 -8.06 23.62 11.05
C LYS A 146 -8.25 22.12 11.20
N ARG A 147 -7.16 21.33 11.17
CA ARG A 147 -7.18 19.87 11.17
C ARG A 147 -8.05 19.31 10.02
N GLU A 148 -8.01 19.96 8.86
CA GLU A 148 -8.70 19.48 7.67
C GLU A 148 -8.07 18.14 7.24
N PRO A 149 -8.87 17.11 6.92
CA PRO A 149 -8.36 15.85 6.40
C PRO A 149 -7.85 16.06 4.97
N ILE A 150 -6.53 16.09 4.80
CA ILE A 150 -5.90 16.40 3.52
C ILE A 150 -4.95 15.29 3.05
N VAL A 151 -4.92 15.09 1.74
CA VAL A 151 -3.87 14.37 1.02
C VAL A 151 -3.30 15.30 -0.03
N VAL A 152 -1.97 15.43 -0.08
CA VAL A 152 -1.26 16.26 -1.06
C VAL A 152 -0.26 15.40 -1.80
N MET A 153 -0.42 15.31 -3.11
CA MET A 153 0.50 14.62 -4.01
C MET A 153 1.10 15.60 -5.00
N GLN A 154 2.40 15.47 -5.24
CA GLN A 154 3.12 16.28 -6.21
C GLN A 154 4.04 15.40 -7.05
N LEU A 155 3.96 15.56 -8.37
CA LEU A 155 4.91 14.99 -9.31
C LEU A 155 5.68 16.13 -9.99
N THR A 156 7.00 16.01 -9.99
CA THR A 156 7.89 16.98 -10.64
C THR A 156 8.88 16.23 -11.51
N GLU A 157 9.06 16.65 -12.77
CA GLU A 157 10.15 16.16 -13.59
C GLU A 157 11.47 16.81 -13.16
N VAL A 158 12.47 16.01 -12.84
CA VAL A 158 13.75 16.49 -12.30
C VAL A 158 14.91 16.06 -13.18
N GLN A 159 15.89 16.95 -13.32
CA GLN A 159 17.07 16.69 -14.13
C GLN A 159 18.11 15.89 -13.32
N MET A 160 18.49 14.72 -13.83
CA MET A 160 19.58 13.90 -13.27
C MET A 160 20.52 13.36 -14.35
N PRO A 161 21.35 14.23 -14.96
CA PRO A 161 22.25 13.86 -16.06
C PRO A 161 23.22 12.71 -15.74
N ASP A 162 23.63 12.59 -14.47
CA ASP A 162 24.49 11.50 -14.00
C ASP A 162 23.83 10.12 -14.11
N LEU A 163 22.49 10.07 -14.14
CA LEU A 163 21.70 8.85 -14.24
C LEU A 163 21.15 8.66 -15.67
N ILE A 164 20.57 9.71 -16.24
CA ILE A 164 19.98 9.72 -17.58
C ILE A 164 20.43 11.00 -18.28
N PRO A 165 21.09 10.92 -19.45
CA PRO A 165 21.40 12.11 -20.24
C PRO A 165 20.16 12.96 -20.49
N ILE A 166 20.34 14.28 -20.54
CA ILE A 166 19.20 15.21 -20.73
C ILE A 166 18.45 14.87 -22.03
N ASP A 167 19.21 14.61 -23.09
CA ASP A 167 18.74 14.33 -24.45
C ASP A 167 18.56 12.84 -24.77
N ASP A 168 18.36 12.02 -23.73
CA ASP A 168 18.14 10.57 -23.82
C ASP A 168 17.26 10.15 -25.01
N GLU A 169 17.80 9.26 -25.84
CA GLU A 169 17.16 8.81 -27.07
C GLU A 169 15.94 7.93 -26.80
N GLU A 170 15.93 7.20 -25.68
CA GLU A 170 14.82 6.34 -25.26
C GLU A 170 13.66 7.14 -24.66
N GLY A 171 13.88 8.44 -24.37
CA GLY A 171 12.87 9.37 -23.88
C GLY A 171 12.59 9.24 -22.39
N PHE A 172 13.51 8.64 -21.63
CA PHE A 172 13.35 8.48 -20.19
C PHE A 172 13.58 9.78 -19.43
N LYS A 173 12.80 9.95 -18.37
CA LYS A 173 12.84 11.09 -17.46
C LYS A 173 12.82 10.61 -16.02
N VAL A 174 13.42 11.40 -15.14
CA VAL A 174 13.37 11.16 -13.69
C VAL A 174 12.27 12.01 -13.10
N TYR A 175 11.43 11.39 -12.27
CA TYR A 175 10.37 12.05 -11.55
C TYR A 175 10.65 12.00 -10.06
N GLU A 176 10.48 13.14 -9.39
CA GLU A 176 10.29 13.19 -7.95
C GLU A 176 8.79 13.06 -7.66
N PHE A 177 8.42 12.12 -6.80
CA PHE A 177 7.05 11.97 -6.31
C PHE A 177 7.04 12.19 -4.80
N THR A 178 6.15 13.08 -4.39
CA THR A 178 5.92 13.44 -3.00
C THR A 178 4.47 13.19 -2.65
N CYS A 179 4.22 12.54 -1.52
CA CYS A 179 2.88 12.39 -0.94
C CYS A 179 2.92 12.76 0.53
N PHE A 180 1.92 13.54 0.95
CA PHE A 180 1.66 13.89 2.34
C PHE A 180 0.20 13.59 2.69
N ASP A 181 -0.02 12.95 3.82
CA ASP A 181 -1.33 12.80 4.44
C ASP A 181 -1.34 13.39 5.86
N SER A 182 -2.47 13.95 6.28
CA SER A 182 -2.72 14.34 7.66
C SER A 182 -3.37 13.23 8.49
N GLY A 183 -3.11 11.96 8.15
CA GLY A 183 -3.74 10.79 8.73
C GLY A 183 -3.09 10.34 10.03
N VAL A 184 -3.30 9.05 10.37
CA VAL A 184 -2.95 8.49 11.69
C VAL A 184 -1.47 8.59 12.02
N GLY A 185 -0.61 8.58 11.00
CA GLY A 185 0.84 8.49 11.13
C GLY A 185 1.30 7.16 11.74
N MET A 186 2.61 6.94 11.77
CA MET A 186 3.23 5.69 12.23
C MET A 186 4.04 5.91 13.51
N VAL A 187 4.04 4.89 14.38
CA VAL A 187 5.08 4.78 15.42
C VAL A 187 6.40 4.34 14.77
N PRO A 188 7.56 4.53 15.42
CA PRO A 188 8.85 4.10 14.87
C PRO A 188 8.87 2.62 14.44
N ALA A 189 8.28 1.72 15.24
CA ALA A 189 8.22 0.29 14.92
C ALA A 189 7.37 -0.05 13.67
N ASP A 190 6.34 0.74 13.37
CA ASP A 190 5.55 0.59 12.14
C ASP A 190 6.28 1.21 10.95
N LEU A 191 6.97 2.33 11.17
CA LEU A 191 7.81 2.96 10.16
C LEU A 191 8.96 2.02 9.75
N GLU A 192 9.54 1.23 10.65
CA GLU A 192 10.53 0.19 10.31
C GLU A 192 9.97 -0.87 9.35
N LYS A 193 8.69 -1.22 9.49
CA LYS A 193 8.00 -2.18 8.61
C LYS A 193 7.53 -1.56 7.30
N PHE A 194 7.38 -0.24 7.25
CA PHE A 194 6.82 0.45 6.09
C PHE A 194 7.68 0.27 4.83
N GLY A 195 7.17 -0.43 3.81
CA GLY A 195 7.93 -0.74 2.60
C GLY A 195 8.60 -2.13 2.61
N ILE A 196 8.42 -2.92 3.67
CA ILE A 196 8.76 -4.33 3.71
C ILE A 196 7.61 -5.14 3.11
N TYR A 197 7.92 -6.07 2.20
CA TYR A 197 6.90 -6.93 1.59
C TYR A 197 6.24 -7.83 2.62
N LEU A 198 4.93 -8.02 2.48
CA LEU A 198 4.08 -8.80 3.40
C LEU A 198 4.01 -8.24 4.83
N ALA A 199 4.61 -7.08 5.10
CA ALA A 199 4.38 -6.34 6.33
C ALA A 199 3.21 -5.37 6.11
N SER A 200 2.06 -5.69 6.68
CA SER A 200 0.85 -4.87 6.50
C SER A 200 0.00 -4.87 7.76
N SER A 201 -0.64 -3.73 8.03
CA SER A 201 -1.75 -3.65 8.99
C SER A 201 -3.05 -4.24 8.42
N LYS A 202 -3.08 -4.60 7.12
CA LYS A 202 -4.24 -5.09 6.37
C LYS A 202 -4.26 -6.61 6.18
N SER A 203 -3.24 -7.35 6.65
CA SER A 203 -3.02 -8.76 6.32
C SER A 203 -3.51 -9.78 7.37
N GLU A 204 -3.80 -9.38 8.60
CA GLU A 204 -4.13 -10.36 9.66
C GLU A 204 -5.59 -10.83 9.63
N LYS A 205 -6.53 -10.02 9.13
CA LYS A 205 -7.96 -10.32 9.16
C LYS A 205 -8.66 -9.82 7.91
N LEU A 206 -9.62 -10.60 7.40
CA LEU A 206 -10.46 -10.21 6.27
C LEU A 206 -11.31 -8.99 6.66
N ARG A 207 -11.07 -7.89 5.94
CA ARG A 207 -11.77 -6.62 6.09
C ARG A 207 -11.68 -5.88 4.77
N GLN A 208 -12.70 -5.10 4.42
CA GLN A 208 -12.63 -4.21 3.27
C GLN A 208 -11.52 -3.18 3.47
N THR A 209 -10.61 -3.12 2.50
CA THR A 209 -9.53 -2.13 2.41
C THR A 209 -9.30 -1.80 0.93
N ARG A 210 -8.73 -0.63 0.63
CA ARG A 210 -8.50 -0.19 -0.77
C ARG A 210 -7.35 -0.92 -1.44
N GLY A 211 -6.25 -1.17 -0.71
CA GLY A 211 -5.00 -1.69 -1.25
C GLY A 211 -4.82 -3.21 -1.15
N SER A 212 -4.03 -3.76 -2.08
CA SER A 212 -3.57 -5.16 -2.01
C SER A 212 -2.65 -5.39 -0.80
N GLN A 213 -2.80 -6.55 -0.13
CA GLN A 213 -2.15 -6.83 1.15
C GLN A 213 -0.61 -6.87 1.04
N GLY A 214 0.07 -5.80 1.46
CA GLY A 214 1.52 -5.81 1.69
C GLY A 214 2.42 -5.78 0.44
N PHE A 215 1.89 -5.40 -0.73
CA PHE A 215 2.66 -5.30 -1.98
C PHE A 215 2.83 -3.87 -2.51
N GLY A 216 1.83 -3.00 -2.32
CA GLY A 216 1.79 -1.65 -2.90
C GLY A 216 3.02 -0.77 -2.68
N ALA A 217 3.12 -0.15 -1.49
CA ALA A 217 4.26 0.70 -1.13
C ALA A 217 5.64 -0.01 -1.25
N PRO A 218 5.81 -1.28 -0.82
CA PRO A 218 7.06 -2.02 -1.03
C PRO A 218 7.50 -2.10 -2.51
N SER A 219 6.55 -2.27 -3.44
CA SER A 219 6.81 -2.29 -4.88
C SER A 219 7.13 -0.92 -5.45
N ALA A 220 6.41 0.12 -5.01
CA ALA A 220 6.75 1.50 -5.36
C ALA A 220 8.17 1.88 -4.94
N PHE A 221 8.59 1.47 -3.74
CA PHE A 221 9.95 1.71 -3.23
C PHE A 221 10.99 0.89 -3.97
N SER A 222 10.69 -0.38 -4.25
CA SER A 222 11.57 -1.26 -5.02
C SER A 222 11.83 -0.70 -6.41
N ASP A 223 10.78 -0.28 -7.11
CA ASP A 223 10.89 0.34 -8.44
C ASP A 223 11.68 1.64 -8.40
N ALA A 224 11.34 2.55 -7.48
CA ALA A 224 12.04 3.83 -7.31
C ALA A 224 13.54 3.64 -7.09
N GLN A 225 13.91 2.78 -6.13
CA GLN A 225 15.31 2.50 -5.81
C GLN A 225 16.03 1.73 -6.92
N ASN A 226 15.36 0.81 -7.62
CA ASN A 226 15.97 0.07 -8.73
C ASN A 226 16.26 0.97 -9.93
N THR A 227 15.37 1.93 -10.18
CA THR A 227 15.45 2.77 -11.38
C THR A 227 16.32 4.00 -11.20
N THR A 228 16.44 4.54 -9.98
CA THR A 228 17.25 5.74 -9.74
C THR A 228 18.43 5.53 -8.80
N GLY A 229 18.50 4.40 -8.10
CA GLY A 229 19.51 4.16 -7.08
C GLY A 229 19.41 5.09 -5.87
N LYS A 230 18.32 5.87 -5.74
CA LYS A 230 18.13 6.81 -4.63
C LYS A 230 17.38 6.20 -3.44
N PRO A 231 17.65 6.65 -2.21
CA PRO A 231 16.92 6.19 -1.04
C PRO A 231 15.51 6.82 -1.00
N ILE A 232 14.62 6.22 -0.19
CA ILE A 232 13.31 6.78 0.11
C ILE A 232 13.47 7.71 1.32
N PHE A 233 12.91 8.91 1.23
CA PHE A 233 12.82 9.83 2.36
C PHE A 233 11.42 9.78 2.96
N THR A 234 11.34 9.67 4.29
CA THR A 234 10.06 9.66 5.00
C THR A 234 10.11 10.50 6.25
N ILE A 235 8.98 11.13 6.58
CA ILE A 235 8.72 11.73 7.88
C ILE A 235 7.36 11.24 8.34
N SER A 236 7.24 10.68 9.54
CA SER A 236 5.93 10.32 10.09
C SER A 236 5.83 10.69 11.55
N LYS A 237 4.64 11.14 11.95
CA LYS A 237 4.26 11.35 13.35
C LYS A 237 2.88 10.79 13.58
N ARG A 238 2.79 9.85 14.51
CA ARG A 238 1.50 9.34 14.96
C ARG A 238 0.71 10.40 15.72
N PHE A 239 -0.61 10.38 15.62
CA PHE A 239 -1.52 11.36 16.24
C PHE A 239 -1.44 11.48 17.76
N ASP A 240 -0.91 10.48 18.46
CA ASP A 240 -0.72 10.42 19.91
C ASP A 240 0.77 10.47 20.31
N ALA A 241 1.67 10.72 19.36
CA ALA A 241 3.10 10.86 19.62
C ALA A 241 3.49 12.34 19.79
N ASP A 242 4.54 12.61 20.57
CA ASP A 242 5.05 13.97 20.78
C ASP A 242 5.94 14.42 19.62
N VAL A 243 6.78 13.52 19.11
CA VAL A 243 7.78 13.78 18.07
C VAL A 243 7.52 12.98 16.80
N ALA A 244 7.95 13.51 15.66
CA ALA A 244 8.05 12.74 14.43
C ALA A 244 9.35 11.97 14.35
N THR A 245 9.40 11.01 13.43
CA THR A 245 10.61 10.33 12.99
C THR A 245 10.86 10.63 11.51
N ALA A 246 12.04 11.13 11.18
CA ALA A 246 12.54 11.29 9.81
C ALA A 246 13.58 10.22 9.49
N SER A 247 13.54 9.66 8.27
CA SER A 247 14.53 8.67 7.84
C SER A 247 14.77 8.65 6.33
N PHE A 248 15.98 8.24 5.97
CA PHE A 248 16.42 7.84 4.64
C PHE A 248 16.77 6.37 4.66
N PHE A 249 16.18 5.59 3.74
CA PHE A 249 16.45 4.16 3.69
C PHE A 249 16.34 3.54 2.30
N TYR A 250 17.02 2.41 2.14
CA TYR A 250 16.79 1.42 1.08
C TYR A 250 15.99 0.24 1.62
N THR A 251 15.18 -0.39 0.76
CA THR A 251 14.58 -1.70 1.06
C THR A 251 15.42 -2.76 0.36
N THR A 252 15.88 -3.76 1.10
CA THR A 252 16.91 -4.68 0.62
C THR A 252 16.28 -5.93 -0.03
N THR A 253 17.10 -6.68 -0.77
CA THR A 253 16.69 -8.01 -1.27
C THR A 253 16.45 -9.00 -0.14
N SER A 254 16.94 -8.75 1.07
CA SER A 254 16.65 -9.57 2.26
C SER A 254 15.30 -9.26 2.89
N ASN A 255 14.49 -8.37 2.27
CA ASN A 255 13.22 -7.87 2.82
C ASN A 255 13.40 -7.14 4.16
N THR A 256 14.45 -6.34 4.27
CA THR A 256 14.76 -5.48 5.42
C THR A 256 15.01 -4.05 4.97
N LYS A 257 15.26 -3.13 5.91
CA LYS A 257 15.71 -1.76 5.62
C LYS A 257 17.19 -1.58 5.89
N ASP A 258 17.82 -0.75 5.08
CA ASP A 258 19.15 -0.22 5.32
C ASP A 258 19.06 1.31 5.38
N TYR A 259 19.40 1.90 6.54
CA TYR A 259 19.23 3.32 6.79
C TYR A 259 20.51 4.08 6.43
N THR A 260 20.39 5.04 5.51
CA THR A 260 21.50 5.91 5.11
C THR A 260 21.44 7.30 5.75
N GLY A 261 20.36 7.60 6.46
CA GLY A 261 20.21 8.79 7.29
C GLY A 261 19.03 8.64 8.25
N GLY A 262 19.20 9.09 9.50
CA GLY A 262 18.23 8.79 10.57
C GLY A 262 18.20 7.31 10.96
N PRO A 263 17.19 6.85 11.72
CA PRO A 263 16.02 7.59 12.18
C PRO A 263 16.39 8.73 13.14
N ILE A 264 15.86 9.94 12.93
CA ILE A 264 16.00 11.06 13.87
C ILE A 264 14.64 11.59 14.30
N ASN A 265 14.57 12.07 15.53
CA ASN A 265 13.38 12.73 16.05
C ASN A 265 13.36 14.20 15.63
N LEU A 266 12.18 14.69 15.25
CA LEU A 266 11.96 16.09 14.92
C LEU A 266 10.59 16.57 15.40
N GLU A 267 10.50 17.86 15.68
CA GLU A 267 9.22 18.53 15.90
C GLU A 267 8.59 18.89 14.55
N LEU A 268 7.30 18.58 14.41
CA LEU A 268 6.54 18.91 13.21
C LEU A 268 5.85 20.27 13.31
N PRO A 269 5.68 20.96 12.18
CA PRO A 269 4.87 22.18 12.12
C PRO A 269 3.36 21.90 12.17
N PHE A 270 2.93 20.66 12.41
CA PHE A 270 1.53 20.21 12.47
C PHE A 270 1.40 18.98 13.37
N ASN A 271 0.16 18.52 13.58
CA ASN A 271 -0.15 17.54 14.62
C ASN A 271 0.36 16.13 14.31
N HIS A 272 0.05 15.59 13.13
CA HIS A 272 0.36 14.22 12.74
C HIS A 272 0.19 14.02 11.23
N GLY A 273 0.72 12.91 10.73
CA GLY A 273 0.67 12.56 9.32
C GLY A 273 1.89 11.79 8.87
N THR A 274 1.91 11.46 7.58
CA THR A 274 3.07 10.84 6.92
C THR A 274 3.42 11.62 5.66
N TYR A 275 4.71 11.87 5.47
CA TYR A 275 5.30 12.46 4.28
C TYR A 275 6.27 11.46 3.67
N ILE A 276 6.21 11.30 2.36
CA ILE A 276 7.06 10.40 1.59
C ILE A 276 7.56 11.15 0.37
N ARG A 277 8.86 11.03 0.11
CA ARG A 277 9.50 11.54 -1.10
C ARG A 277 10.38 10.45 -1.70
N LEU A 278 10.19 10.19 -2.98
CA LEU A 278 10.94 9.19 -3.73
C LEU A 278 11.20 9.65 -5.16
N HIS A 279 12.10 8.96 -5.85
CA HIS A 279 12.45 9.25 -7.23
C HIS A 279 12.40 7.99 -8.08
N TYR A 280 11.78 8.06 -9.25
CA TYR A 280 11.71 6.94 -10.19
C TYR A 280 11.93 7.39 -11.64
N LEU A 281 12.35 6.45 -12.47
CA LEU A 281 12.50 6.63 -13.91
C LEU A 281 11.22 6.20 -14.63
N ASN A 282 10.75 7.00 -15.58
CA ASN A 282 9.66 6.62 -16.49
C ASN A 282 9.71 7.39 -17.82
N ILE A 283 8.82 7.05 -18.74
CA ILE A 283 8.52 7.90 -19.90
C ILE A 283 7.90 9.24 -19.46
N GLN A 284 7.86 10.20 -20.39
CA GLN A 284 7.29 11.52 -20.11
C GLN A 284 5.83 11.45 -19.62
N TYR A 285 5.51 12.17 -18.54
CA TYR A 285 4.16 12.30 -18.00
C TYR A 285 3.17 12.87 -19.03
N ARG A 286 1.95 12.30 -19.03
CA ARG A 286 0.80 12.75 -19.81
C ARG A 286 -0.43 12.83 -18.92
N ARG A 287 -1.21 13.90 -19.12
CA ARG A 287 -2.55 14.06 -18.54
C ARG A 287 -3.53 13.04 -19.12
N GLY A 288 -4.64 12.82 -18.43
CA GLY A 288 -5.64 11.80 -18.76
C GLY A 288 -5.44 10.47 -18.02
N TYR A 289 -4.50 10.39 -17.07
CA TYR A 289 -4.14 9.16 -16.35
C TYR A 289 -4.14 9.42 -14.84
N ALA A 290 -2.98 9.77 -14.25
CA ALA A 290 -2.87 9.97 -12.81
C ALA A 290 -3.73 11.13 -12.28
N ASP A 291 -3.87 12.20 -13.06
CA ASP A 291 -4.74 13.35 -12.79
C ASP A 291 -6.21 12.95 -12.73
N ILE A 292 -6.67 12.16 -13.71
CA ILE A 292 -8.05 11.63 -13.76
C ILE A 292 -8.30 10.67 -12.60
N TYR A 293 -7.34 9.82 -12.26
CA TYR A 293 -7.47 8.95 -11.10
C TYR A 293 -7.67 9.76 -9.81
N CYS A 294 -6.89 10.82 -9.60
CA CYS A 294 -7.05 11.70 -8.43
C CYS A 294 -8.41 12.41 -8.43
N GLU A 295 -8.90 12.88 -9.58
CA GLU A 295 -10.23 13.46 -9.72
C GLU A 295 -11.31 12.44 -9.31
N MET A 296 -11.30 11.25 -9.91
CA MET A 296 -12.27 10.19 -9.66
C MET A 296 -12.22 9.71 -8.20
N ALA A 297 -11.02 9.58 -7.63
CA ALA A 297 -10.84 9.25 -6.22
C ALA A 297 -11.45 10.34 -5.31
N SER A 298 -11.38 11.61 -5.69
CA SER A 298 -12.03 12.70 -4.92
C SER A 298 -13.56 12.61 -4.90
N LEU A 299 -14.17 12.00 -5.91
CA LEU A 299 -15.63 11.82 -5.98
C LEU A 299 -16.10 10.69 -5.05
N LEU A 300 -15.32 9.62 -4.95
CA LEU A 300 -15.65 8.49 -4.09
C LEU A 300 -15.25 8.73 -2.63
N ASN A 301 -14.24 9.57 -2.39
CA ASN A 301 -13.73 9.90 -1.06
C ASN A 301 -14.10 11.34 -0.69
N ALA A 302 -15.40 11.63 -0.74
CA ALA A 302 -15.96 12.97 -0.54
C ALA A 302 -15.69 13.58 0.85
N HIS A 303 -15.20 12.79 1.80
CA HIS A 303 -14.84 13.15 3.17
C HIS A 303 -13.36 13.57 3.33
N ALA A 304 -12.58 13.61 2.24
CA ALA A 304 -11.19 14.04 2.23
C ALA A 304 -10.96 15.15 1.20
N SER A 305 -10.06 16.08 1.51
CA SER A 305 -9.58 17.11 0.59
C SER A 305 -8.30 16.60 -0.10
N ILE A 306 -8.29 16.53 -1.43
CA ILE A 306 -7.17 16.00 -2.22
C ILE A 306 -6.57 17.12 -3.06
N ILE A 307 -5.25 17.30 -2.96
CA ILE A 307 -4.48 18.23 -3.78
C ILE A 307 -3.51 17.43 -4.63
N PHE A 308 -3.60 17.57 -5.94
CA PHE A 308 -2.70 16.94 -6.91
C PHE A 308 -2.00 17.99 -7.76
N VAL A 309 -0.68 18.07 -7.65
CA VAL A 309 0.17 18.94 -8.45
C VAL A 309 0.86 18.11 -9.53
N ASP A 310 0.56 18.42 -10.79
CA ASP A 310 1.15 17.71 -11.93
C ASP A 310 2.52 18.31 -12.35
N PRO A 311 3.30 17.61 -13.18
CA PRO A 311 4.60 18.10 -13.65
C PRO A 311 4.53 19.36 -14.54
N TYR A 312 3.35 19.75 -15.02
CA TYR A 312 3.14 21.02 -15.73
C TYR A 312 2.95 22.19 -14.76
N GLY A 313 2.99 21.94 -13.44
CA GLY A 313 2.79 22.94 -12.39
C GLY A 313 1.33 23.26 -12.12
N THR A 314 0.38 22.49 -12.66
CA THR A 314 -1.05 22.72 -12.45
C THR A 314 -1.49 22.14 -11.11
N VAL A 315 -2.11 22.98 -10.29
CA VAL A 315 -2.63 22.60 -8.97
C VAL A 315 -4.11 22.23 -9.08
N ASN A 316 -4.40 20.94 -8.98
CA ASN A 316 -5.75 20.41 -8.92
C ASN A 316 -6.15 20.26 -7.45
N PHE A 317 -7.04 21.13 -6.97
CA PHE A 317 -7.55 21.07 -5.61
C PHE A 317 -8.99 20.58 -5.64
N TYR A 318 -9.20 19.36 -5.12
CA TYR A 318 -10.50 18.75 -4.89
C TYR A 318 -10.87 18.85 -3.40
N PRO A 319 -11.62 19.89 -2.97
CA PRO A 319 -12.02 20.03 -1.58
C PRO A 319 -13.04 18.95 -1.19
N ARG A 320 -13.01 18.60 0.09
CA ARG A 320 -14.02 17.77 0.74
C ARG A 320 -15.44 18.34 0.53
N ARG A 321 -16.42 17.45 0.33
CA ARG A 321 -17.82 17.78 0.01
C ARG A 321 -18.83 17.32 1.07
N VAL A 322 -18.40 16.48 2.01
CA VAL A 322 -19.19 16.03 3.17
C VAL A 322 -18.33 16.01 4.43
N ASP A 323 -18.91 16.23 5.59
CA ASP A 323 -18.24 16.24 6.90
C ASP A 323 -18.27 14.90 7.63
N ILE A 324 -19.06 13.95 7.12
CA ILE A 324 -19.19 12.60 7.66
C ILE A 324 -18.14 11.69 7.02
N PHE A 325 -17.37 11.01 7.88
CA PHE A 325 -16.48 9.93 7.47
C PHE A 325 -17.24 8.60 7.40
N PRO A 326 -16.80 7.67 6.55
CA PRO A 326 -17.33 6.31 6.52
C PRO A 326 -17.12 5.59 7.86
N ASP A 327 -18.01 4.66 8.16
CA ASP A 327 -17.87 3.79 9.33
C ASP A 327 -16.63 2.89 9.22
N GLU A 328 -16.09 2.46 10.35
CA GLU A 328 -14.97 1.52 10.35
C GLU A 328 -15.45 0.15 9.84
N PRO A 329 -14.85 -0.40 8.76
CA PRO A 329 -15.20 -1.72 8.28
C PRO A 329 -14.95 -2.78 9.36
N LYS A 330 -15.93 -3.63 9.60
CA LYS A 330 -15.83 -4.72 10.57
C LYS A 330 -15.06 -5.90 9.99
N TYR A 331 -14.39 -6.64 10.86
CA TYR A 331 -13.75 -7.89 10.47
C TYR A 331 -14.81 -8.93 10.10
N ALA A 332 -14.58 -9.62 9.00
CA ALA A 332 -15.42 -10.71 8.53
C ALA A 332 -14.70 -12.04 8.75
N GLN A 333 -15.41 -13.02 9.33
CA GLN A 333 -15.03 -14.41 9.18
C GLN A 333 -15.39 -14.90 7.77
N PRO A 334 -14.69 -15.92 7.24
CA PRO A 334 -15.04 -16.49 5.96
C PRO A 334 -16.48 -17.02 5.96
N HIS A 335 -17.16 -16.82 4.82
CA HIS A 335 -18.50 -17.35 4.63
C HIS A 335 -18.43 -18.79 4.13
N PRO A 336 -19.19 -19.74 4.70
CA PRO A 336 -19.09 -21.15 4.32
C PRO A 336 -19.22 -21.42 2.81
N SER A 337 -20.09 -20.69 2.11
CA SER A 337 -20.33 -20.90 0.68
C SER A 337 -19.18 -20.45 -0.24
N SER A 338 -18.22 -19.67 0.25
CA SER A 338 -17.08 -19.18 -0.55
C SER A 338 -15.81 -20.02 -0.40
N ILE A 339 -15.83 -21.01 0.49
CA ILE A 339 -14.64 -21.75 0.91
C ILE A 339 -14.39 -22.92 -0.04
N ARG A 340 -13.15 -23.01 -0.52
CA ARG A 340 -12.68 -24.16 -1.32
C ARG A 340 -12.04 -25.21 -0.41
N ILE A 341 -11.90 -26.44 -0.91
CA ILE A 341 -11.35 -27.55 -0.10
C ILE A 341 -9.94 -27.27 0.45
N GLY A 342 -9.07 -26.61 -0.33
CA GLY A 342 -7.73 -26.25 0.13
C GLY A 342 -7.78 -25.27 1.30
N GLU A 343 -8.58 -24.21 1.17
CA GLU A 343 -8.78 -23.21 2.23
C GLU A 343 -9.45 -23.83 3.46
N PHE A 344 -10.43 -24.73 3.28
CA PHE A 344 -11.01 -25.48 4.39
C PHE A 344 -9.98 -26.32 5.14
N GLN A 345 -9.05 -26.96 4.41
CA GLN A 345 -7.96 -27.72 5.01
C GLN A 345 -6.96 -26.84 5.75
N ASP A 346 -6.63 -25.67 5.20
CA ASP A 346 -5.73 -24.71 5.84
C ASP A 346 -6.38 -24.17 7.12
N LEU A 347 -7.64 -23.76 7.07
CA LEU A 347 -8.42 -23.34 8.24
C LEU A 347 -8.51 -24.44 9.30
N LEU A 348 -8.69 -25.70 8.89
CA LEU A 348 -8.72 -26.84 9.81
C LEU A 348 -7.35 -27.11 10.45
N ARG A 349 -6.24 -26.86 9.74
CA ARG A 349 -4.88 -27.02 10.29
C ARG A 349 -4.46 -25.87 11.22
N GLU A 350 -4.96 -24.67 10.95
CA GLU A 350 -4.62 -23.45 11.70
C GLU A 350 -5.57 -23.17 12.86
N THR A 351 -6.68 -23.91 12.97
CA THR A 351 -7.67 -23.71 14.02
C THR A 351 -7.11 -24.00 15.41
N ASN A 352 -7.49 -23.18 16.39
CA ASN A 352 -7.23 -23.44 17.80
C ASN A 352 -8.37 -24.20 18.48
N GLU A 353 -9.42 -24.54 17.72
CA GLU A 353 -10.59 -25.24 18.24
C GLU A 353 -10.28 -26.73 18.43
N PRO A 354 -10.58 -27.31 19.59
CA PRO A 354 -10.20 -28.68 19.92
C PRO A 354 -11.05 -29.73 19.20
N ASP A 355 -12.23 -29.37 18.71
CA ASP A 355 -13.17 -30.29 18.08
C ASP A 355 -13.89 -29.69 16.86
N LEU A 356 -14.50 -30.57 16.06
CA LEU A 356 -15.22 -30.19 14.85
C LEU A 356 -16.37 -29.21 15.08
N LYS A 357 -17.01 -29.26 16.25
CA LYS A 357 -18.07 -28.31 16.60
C LYS A 357 -17.50 -26.91 16.73
N GLY A 358 -16.47 -26.75 17.55
CA GLY A 358 -15.79 -25.47 17.77
C GLY A 358 -15.30 -24.91 16.44
N PHE A 359 -14.61 -25.74 15.65
CA PHE A 359 -14.13 -25.34 14.33
C PHE A 359 -15.26 -24.84 13.42
N LEU A 360 -16.31 -25.63 13.19
CA LEU A 360 -17.37 -25.24 12.26
C LEU A 360 -18.13 -23.99 12.72
N VAL A 361 -18.35 -23.82 14.02
CA VAL A 361 -19.13 -22.68 14.55
C VAL A 361 -18.29 -21.40 14.65
N ASN A 362 -17.00 -21.52 15.01
CA ASN A 362 -16.16 -20.36 15.30
C ASN A 362 -15.27 -19.94 14.13
N ALA A 363 -14.99 -20.83 13.16
CA ALA A 363 -14.18 -20.47 11.99
C ALA A 363 -14.99 -19.76 10.89
N PHE A 364 -16.31 -19.92 10.86
CA PHE A 364 -17.15 -19.42 9.77
C PHE A 364 -18.29 -18.53 10.27
N VAL A 365 -18.60 -17.50 9.49
CA VAL A 365 -19.74 -16.62 9.80
C VAL A 365 -21.06 -17.34 9.50
N ARG A 366 -22.10 -17.04 10.28
CA ARG A 366 -23.49 -17.56 10.08
C ARG A 366 -23.62 -19.10 10.10
N LEU A 367 -22.65 -19.85 10.64
CA LEU A 367 -22.75 -21.30 10.79
C LEU A 367 -23.23 -21.67 12.20
N SER A 368 -24.47 -22.17 12.31
CA SER A 368 -25.07 -22.55 13.59
C SER A 368 -24.68 -23.97 14.05
N ASP A 369 -24.78 -24.23 15.35
CA ASP A 369 -24.58 -25.57 15.93
C ASP A 369 -25.44 -26.65 15.24
N ASN A 370 -26.68 -26.31 14.88
CA ASN A 370 -27.57 -27.23 14.14
C ASN A 370 -27.04 -27.55 12.74
N LYS A 371 -26.45 -26.55 12.05
CA LYS A 371 -25.84 -26.74 10.74
C LYS A 371 -24.58 -27.60 10.85
N ALA A 372 -23.73 -27.33 11.85
CA ALA A 372 -22.55 -28.14 12.15
C ALA A 372 -22.94 -29.60 12.42
N LYS A 373 -23.98 -29.85 13.23
CA LYS A 373 -24.53 -31.20 13.46
C LYS A 373 -24.93 -31.89 12.18
N LYS A 374 -25.63 -31.18 11.28
CA LYS A 374 -26.08 -31.73 10.00
C LYS A 374 -24.90 -32.09 9.10
N ILE A 375 -23.94 -31.18 8.95
CA ILE A 375 -22.71 -31.40 8.16
C ILE A 375 -21.96 -32.64 8.64
N VAL A 376 -21.69 -32.73 9.94
CA VAL A 376 -20.99 -33.88 10.53
C VAL A 376 -21.80 -35.16 10.39
N SER A 377 -23.14 -35.11 10.55
CA SER A 377 -24.01 -36.27 10.37
C SER A 377 -23.97 -36.82 8.94
N GLU A 378 -24.06 -35.95 7.93
CA GLU A 378 -24.00 -36.35 6.52
C GLU A 378 -22.63 -36.90 6.14
N ALA A 379 -21.54 -36.24 6.58
CA ALA A 379 -20.19 -36.75 6.39
C ALA A 379 -20.02 -38.15 7.02
N SER A 380 -20.52 -38.36 8.24
CA SER A 380 -20.48 -39.65 8.93
C SER A 380 -21.34 -40.73 8.28
N LYS A 381 -22.46 -40.37 7.64
CA LYS A 381 -23.24 -41.32 6.84
C LYS A 381 -22.43 -41.77 5.63
N ASP A 382 -21.76 -40.86 4.94
CA ASP A 382 -20.94 -41.19 3.78
C ASP A 382 -19.69 -42.00 4.15
N LEU A 383 -19.08 -41.74 5.31
CA LEU A 383 -17.98 -42.56 5.85
C LEU A 383 -18.43 -44.00 6.14
N ARG A 384 -19.57 -44.17 6.80
CA ARG A 384 -20.13 -45.51 7.08
C ARG A 384 -20.44 -46.31 5.81
N LYS A 385 -20.94 -45.65 4.76
CA LYS A 385 -21.15 -46.29 3.44
C LYS A 385 -19.86 -46.82 2.83
N ARG A 386 -18.70 -46.29 3.23
CA ARG A 386 -17.36 -46.70 2.77
C ARG A 386 -16.64 -47.62 3.77
N HIS A 387 -17.34 -48.13 4.79
CA HIS A 387 -16.77 -48.95 5.86
C HIS A 387 -15.64 -48.25 6.64
N LEU A 388 -15.71 -46.93 6.77
CA LEU A 388 -14.81 -46.11 7.58
C LEU A 388 -15.47 -45.70 8.91
N ASP A 389 -14.64 -45.36 9.89
CA ASP A 389 -15.10 -44.86 11.19
C ASP A 389 -15.90 -43.57 11.04
N SER A 390 -16.96 -43.43 11.84
CA SER A 390 -17.79 -42.24 11.81
C SER A 390 -17.19 -41.12 12.65
N ILE A 391 -17.26 -39.91 12.14
CA ILE A 391 -16.90 -38.70 12.89
C ILE A 391 -18.07 -38.17 13.72
N THR A 392 -17.76 -37.38 14.73
CA THR A 392 -18.74 -36.73 15.61
C THR A 392 -18.36 -35.27 15.82
N LEU A 393 -19.26 -34.50 16.43
CA LEU A 393 -18.97 -33.12 16.79
C LEU A 393 -17.77 -32.96 17.73
N LYS A 394 -17.49 -34.00 18.53
CA LYS A 394 -16.37 -34.02 19.48
C LYS A 394 -15.09 -34.61 18.89
N THR A 395 -15.11 -34.98 17.60
CA THR A 395 -13.93 -35.49 16.93
C THR A 395 -12.86 -34.39 16.93
N PRO A 396 -11.64 -34.70 17.41
CA PRO A 396 -10.54 -33.74 17.39
C PRO A 396 -10.23 -33.25 15.97
N THR A 397 -9.90 -31.97 15.85
CA THR A 397 -9.60 -31.33 14.55
C THR A 397 -8.31 -31.86 13.92
N ASP A 398 -7.36 -32.31 14.74
CA ASP A 398 -6.06 -32.84 14.35
C ASP A 398 -6.05 -34.34 14.02
N SER A 399 -7.14 -35.07 14.31
CA SER A 399 -7.20 -36.53 14.13
C SER A 399 -7.76 -36.96 12.78
N LEU A 400 -8.21 -36.03 11.93
CA LEU A 400 -8.92 -36.34 10.69
C LEU A 400 -7.96 -36.78 9.57
N SER A 401 -8.24 -37.94 8.99
CA SER A 401 -7.60 -38.41 7.77
C SER A 401 -8.03 -37.58 6.55
N LYS A 402 -7.24 -37.67 5.47
CA LYS A 402 -7.54 -36.97 4.20
C LYS A 402 -8.95 -37.28 3.67
N ILE A 403 -9.37 -38.54 3.74
CA ILE A 403 -10.68 -38.98 3.26
C ILE A 403 -11.80 -38.39 4.13
N GLU A 404 -11.62 -38.35 5.45
CA GLU A 404 -12.59 -37.74 6.36
C GLU A 404 -12.74 -36.24 6.10
N VAL A 405 -11.64 -35.52 5.86
CA VAL A 405 -11.69 -34.09 5.51
C VAL A 405 -12.39 -33.87 4.17
N GLU A 406 -12.10 -34.68 3.15
CA GLU A 406 -12.77 -34.58 1.84
C GLU A 406 -14.28 -34.81 1.94
N LEU A 407 -14.72 -35.79 2.74
CA LEU A 407 -16.14 -36.07 2.94
C LEU A 407 -16.82 -35.03 3.83
N LEU A 408 -16.13 -34.53 4.86
CA LEU A 408 -16.61 -33.42 5.67
C LEU A 408 -16.80 -32.16 4.82
N TYR A 409 -15.82 -31.82 3.99
CA TYR A 409 -15.91 -30.69 3.06
C TYR A 409 -17.03 -30.89 2.02
N ARG A 410 -17.21 -32.10 1.50
CA ARG A 410 -18.33 -32.39 0.58
C ARG A 410 -19.68 -32.14 1.24
N ALA A 411 -19.87 -32.60 2.49
CA ALA A 411 -21.09 -32.32 3.24
C ALA A 411 -21.25 -30.81 3.50
N PHE A 412 -20.18 -30.15 3.90
CA PHE A 412 -20.13 -28.70 4.12
C PHE A 412 -20.50 -27.90 2.85
N SER A 413 -19.97 -28.25 1.69
CA SER A 413 -20.22 -27.55 0.43
C SER A 413 -21.63 -27.77 -0.14
N ASN A 414 -22.29 -28.87 0.24
CA ASN A 414 -23.65 -29.19 -0.22
C ASN A 414 -24.75 -28.56 0.65
N GLU A 415 -24.39 -27.90 1.75
CA GLU A 415 -25.35 -27.21 2.60
C GLU A 415 -25.73 -25.83 2.06
N GLU A 416 -26.99 -25.45 2.24
CA GLU A 416 -27.47 -24.10 1.94
C GLU A 416 -27.22 -23.15 3.12
N TYR A 417 -26.50 -22.06 2.88
CA TYR A 417 -26.15 -21.08 3.93
C TYR A 417 -26.99 -19.81 3.80
N ILE A 418 -27.24 -19.16 4.95
CA ILE A 418 -27.85 -17.83 4.99
C ILE A 418 -26.87 -16.83 4.41
N ALA A 419 -27.35 -15.76 3.78
CA ALA A 419 -26.51 -14.68 3.25
C ALA A 419 -25.51 -14.13 4.30
N PRO A 420 -24.32 -13.68 3.86
CA PRO A 420 -23.33 -13.10 4.75
C PRO A 420 -23.84 -11.80 5.41
N PRO A 421 -23.25 -11.37 6.54
CA PRO A 421 -23.58 -10.09 7.15
C PRO A 421 -23.26 -8.91 6.23
N THR A 422 -24.18 -7.95 6.15
CA THR A 422 -24.04 -6.74 5.31
C THR A 422 -23.19 -5.65 5.95
N ASP A 423 -22.88 -5.75 7.25
CA ASP A 423 -22.09 -4.77 8.01
C ASP A 423 -20.57 -4.96 7.89
N THR A 424 -20.14 -5.83 6.98
CA THR A 424 -18.73 -6.12 6.68
C THR A 424 -18.19 -5.29 5.51
N VAL A 425 -19.10 -4.64 4.76
CA VAL A 425 -18.79 -3.76 3.64
C VAL A 425 -19.36 -2.38 3.94
N VAL A 426 -18.49 -1.38 3.84
CA VAL A 426 -18.79 0.04 3.97
C VAL A 426 -18.94 0.61 2.57
N THR A 427 -20.10 1.22 2.34
CA THR A 427 -20.45 1.87 1.07
C THR A 427 -20.26 3.37 1.18
N VAL A 428 -20.17 4.07 0.05
CA VAL A 428 -20.12 5.55 0.04
C VAL A 428 -21.43 6.14 0.57
N GLY A 429 -22.56 5.46 0.34
CA GLY A 429 -23.91 5.92 0.66
C GLY A 429 -24.53 6.73 -0.49
N GLU A 430 -25.83 6.55 -0.68
CA GLU A 430 -26.59 7.19 -1.78
C GLU A 430 -26.56 8.72 -1.66
N GLU A 431 -26.92 9.25 -0.48
CA GLU A 431 -26.98 10.69 -0.21
C GLU A 431 -25.63 11.38 -0.40
N VAL A 432 -24.56 10.78 0.13
CA VAL A 432 -23.19 11.29 0.00
C VAL A 432 -22.75 11.31 -1.46
N PHE A 433 -23.04 10.26 -2.22
CA PHE A 433 -22.66 10.18 -3.62
C PHE A 433 -23.45 11.16 -4.48
N GLU A 434 -24.76 11.27 -4.29
CA GLU A 434 -25.60 12.27 -4.97
C GLU A 434 -25.12 13.69 -4.70
N GLN A 435 -24.89 14.05 -3.44
CA GLN A 435 -24.37 15.36 -3.05
C GLN A 435 -23.02 15.63 -3.71
N THR A 436 -22.14 14.63 -3.74
CA THR A 436 -20.82 14.75 -4.33
C THR A 436 -20.88 15.04 -5.82
N ILE A 437 -21.68 14.27 -6.58
CA ILE A 437 -21.86 14.48 -8.02
C ILE A 437 -22.53 15.83 -8.29
N LYS A 438 -23.52 16.21 -7.49
CA LYS A 438 -24.22 17.50 -7.61
C LYS A 438 -23.27 18.69 -7.44
N LEU A 439 -22.41 18.64 -6.42
CA LEU A 439 -21.43 19.69 -6.14
C LEU A 439 -20.28 19.70 -7.16
N ALA A 440 -19.84 18.54 -7.63
CA ALA A 440 -18.71 18.42 -8.56
C ALA A 440 -19.08 18.87 -9.99
N TYR A 441 -20.22 18.40 -10.52
CA TYR A 441 -20.56 18.56 -11.93
C TYR A 441 -21.75 19.48 -12.21
N LYS A 442 -22.52 19.85 -11.18
CA LYS A 442 -23.73 20.70 -11.31
C LYS A 442 -24.71 20.22 -12.41
N PRO A 443 -25.06 18.91 -12.47
CA PRO A 443 -26.00 18.40 -13.46
C PRO A 443 -27.44 18.83 -13.13
N ASP A 444 -28.33 18.72 -14.12
CA ASP A 444 -29.77 19.00 -13.94
C ASP A 444 -30.48 17.98 -13.03
N PHE A 445 -29.98 16.74 -12.99
CA PHE A 445 -30.54 15.65 -12.18
C PHE A 445 -29.43 14.69 -11.69
N THR A 446 -29.54 14.24 -10.44
CA THR A 446 -28.68 13.22 -9.82
C THR A 446 -29.53 12.19 -9.08
N ALA A 447 -29.18 10.92 -9.20
CA ALA A 447 -29.73 9.84 -8.38
C ALA A 447 -28.65 8.76 -8.14
N ALA A 448 -28.64 8.15 -6.96
CA ALA A 448 -27.77 7.04 -6.60
C ALA A 448 -28.56 5.92 -5.91
N VAL A 449 -28.08 4.68 -6.05
CA VAL A 449 -28.67 3.51 -5.38
C VAL A 449 -27.55 2.62 -4.84
N THR A 450 -27.64 2.24 -3.57
CA THR A 450 -26.79 1.27 -2.89
C THR A 450 -27.55 -0.06 -2.84
N ARG A 451 -26.93 -1.11 -3.36
CA ARG A 451 -27.58 -2.40 -3.63
C ARG A 451 -27.24 -3.50 -2.65
#